data_AF-A0A0Q4LX07-F1
#
_entry.id   AF-A0A0Q4LX07-F1
#
_cell.length_a   1.000
_cell.length_b   1.000
_cell.length_c   1.000
_cell.angle_alpha   90.00
_cell.angle_beta   90.00
_cell.angle_gamma   90.00
#
_symmetry.space_group_name_H-M   'P 1'
#
loop_
_entity.id
_entity.type
_entity.pdbx_description
1 polymer ?
#
loop_
_entity_poly.entity_id
_entity_poly.type
_entity_poly.pdbx_seq_one_letter_code
_entity_poly.pdbx_strand_id
1 'polypeptide(L)'
;MLLGVHIASAQTKNHNSKDQLRSLNWDVIGSVKFELTEKNELLPIYVENITRFKNKMFDLQGYIIPIKNSQKHQKFLLATLPINQCYFCGQNGVPIMVMIEMENAIAFTDKPIRVKGILKLTNDNATYQPPVSIVNAKLII
;
A
#
# COMPACT_ATOMS: atom_id res chain seq x y z
N MET A 1 -0.81 35.50 -41.83
CA MET A 1 -0.63 35.31 -40.37
C MET A 1 -1.28 33.97 -40.01
N LEU A 2 -0.56 32.86 -40.20
CA LEU A 2 -1.05 31.51 -39.90
C LEU A 2 -0.74 31.21 -38.44
N LEU A 3 -1.77 31.14 -37.59
CA LEU A 3 -1.65 30.65 -36.22
C LEU A 3 -1.42 29.13 -36.27
N GLY A 4 -0.21 28.71 -35.93
CA GLY A 4 0.12 27.32 -35.68
C GLY A 4 -0.56 26.84 -34.39
N VAL A 5 -1.41 25.84 -34.48
CA VAL A 5 -1.99 25.15 -33.33
C VAL A 5 -0.93 24.20 -32.78
N HIS A 6 -0.30 24.57 -31.67
CA HIS A 6 0.53 23.66 -30.89
C HIS A 6 -0.36 22.66 -30.17
N ILE A 7 -0.47 21.44 -30.71
CA ILE A 7 -1.07 20.32 -29.99
C ILE A 7 -0.06 19.89 -28.93
N ALA A 8 -0.27 20.35 -27.69
CA ALA A 8 0.45 19.85 -26.54
C ALA A 8 0.00 18.40 -26.29
N SER A 9 0.85 17.42 -26.65
CA SER A 9 0.67 16.03 -26.23
C SER A 9 0.95 15.95 -24.73
N ALA A 10 -0.09 16.03 -23.91
CA ALA A 10 0.01 15.69 -22.50
C ALA A 10 0.41 14.20 -22.41
N GLN A 11 1.64 13.93 -21.95
CA GLN A 11 2.08 12.55 -21.72
C GLN A 11 1.25 11.98 -20.56
N THR A 12 0.23 11.17 -20.87
CA THR A 12 -0.42 10.33 -19.87
C THR A 12 0.64 9.38 -19.35
N LYS A 13 1.04 9.51 -18.07
CA LYS A 13 1.89 8.50 -17.42
C LYS A 13 1.09 7.21 -17.35
N ASN A 14 1.24 6.37 -18.38
CA ASN A 14 0.54 5.11 -18.51
C ASN A 14 0.96 4.16 -17.38
N HIS A 15 -0.01 3.42 -16.83
CA HIS A 15 0.25 2.32 -15.90
C HIS A 15 1.24 1.33 -16.53
N ASN A 16 2.35 1.06 -15.84
CA ASN A 16 3.34 0.09 -16.26
C ASN A 16 3.33 -1.09 -15.29
N SER A 17 2.71 -2.19 -15.70
CA SER A 17 2.60 -3.41 -14.88
C SER A 17 3.95 -4.02 -14.48
N LYS A 18 5.04 -3.66 -15.16
CA LYS A 18 6.40 -4.10 -14.80
C LYS A 18 6.91 -3.47 -13.51
N ASP A 19 6.34 -2.34 -13.10
CA ASP A 19 6.74 -1.64 -11.88
C ASP A 19 6.02 -2.22 -10.64
N GLN A 20 5.09 -3.16 -10.84
CA GLN A 20 4.38 -3.82 -9.76
C GLN A 20 5.27 -4.87 -9.09
N LEU A 21 5.54 -4.67 -7.80
CA LEU A 21 6.20 -5.69 -7.00
C LEU A 21 5.27 -6.88 -6.76
N ARG A 22 5.79 -8.08 -6.97
CA ARG A 22 5.11 -9.36 -6.68
C ARG A 22 5.94 -10.16 -5.70
N SER A 23 5.30 -10.72 -4.68
CA SER A 23 5.95 -11.59 -3.70
C SER A 23 4.92 -12.46 -3.00
N LEU A 24 5.35 -13.60 -2.45
CA LEU A 24 4.48 -14.48 -1.64
C LEU A 24 3.85 -13.74 -0.46
N ASN A 25 4.55 -12.79 0.15
CA ASN A 25 4.01 -11.99 1.25
C ASN A 25 2.93 -11.03 0.76
N TRP A 26 3.07 -10.47 -0.46
CA TRP A 26 1.99 -9.71 -1.08
C TRP A 26 0.79 -10.59 -1.46
N ASP A 27 1.01 -11.84 -1.86
CA ASP A 27 -0.09 -12.80 -2.09
C ASP A 27 -0.84 -13.12 -0.79
N VAL A 28 -0.13 -13.20 0.35
CA VAL A 28 -0.75 -13.32 1.68
C VAL A 28 -1.60 -12.09 2.01
N ILE A 29 -1.05 -10.88 1.82
CA ILE A 29 -1.81 -9.62 2.06
C ILE A 29 -3.02 -9.53 1.14
N GLY A 30 -2.87 -9.89 -0.14
CA GLY A 30 -3.95 -9.89 -1.13
C GLY A 30 -5.03 -10.95 -0.90
N SER A 31 -4.86 -11.86 0.07
CA SER A 31 -5.88 -12.86 0.42
C SER A 31 -7.01 -12.32 1.29
N VAL A 32 -6.88 -11.11 1.83
CA VAL A 32 -7.95 -10.44 2.59
C VAL A 32 -9.11 -10.11 1.64
N LYS A 33 -10.30 -10.55 2.01
CA LYS A 33 -11.55 -10.24 1.30
C LYS A 33 -12.30 -9.14 2.04
N PHE A 34 -13.36 -8.62 1.42
CA PHE A 34 -14.20 -7.61 2.05
C PHE A 34 -15.67 -7.94 1.87
N GLU A 35 -16.47 -7.56 2.85
CA GLU A 35 -17.92 -7.54 2.78
C GLU A 35 -18.43 -6.12 3.05
N LEU A 36 -19.50 -5.74 2.35
CA LEU A 36 -20.23 -4.51 2.63
C LEU A 36 -21.41 -4.84 3.53
N THR A 37 -21.45 -4.26 4.72
CA THR A 37 -22.54 -4.47 5.68
C THR A 37 -23.78 -3.65 5.31
N GLU A 38 -24.92 -3.97 5.93
CA GLU A 38 -26.16 -3.19 5.80
C GLU A 38 -26.02 -1.73 6.26
N LYS A 39 -25.03 -1.45 7.11
CA LYS A 39 -24.68 -0.10 7.57
C LYS A 39 -23.73 0.63 6.63
N ASN A 40 -23.49 0.08 5.43
CA ASN A 40 -22.55 0.59 4.44
C ASN A 40 -21.10 0.67 4.96
N GLU A 41 -20.71 -0.30 5.78
CA GLU A 41 -19.34 -0.45 6.28
C GLU A 41 -18.61 -1.53 5.47
N LEU A 42 -17.39 -1.24 5.03
CA LEU A 42 -16.56 -2.21 4.32
C LEU A 42 -15.68 -2.95 5.33
N LEU A 43 -16.05 -4.16 5.73
CA LEU A 43 -15.32 -4.92 6.74
C LEU A 43 -14.40 -5.98 6.12
N PRO A 44 -13.19 -6.19 6.66
CA PRO A 44 -12.27 -7.20 6.16
C PRO A 44 -12.66 -8.61 6.63
N ILE A 45 -12.58 -9.57 5.72
CA ILE A 45 -12.69 -11.00 6.00
C ILE A 45 -11.30 -11.63 5.86
N TYR A 46 -10.80 -12.17 6.97
CA TYR A 46 -9.48 -12.81 7.03
C TYR A 46 -9.56 -14.32 6.85
N VAL A 47 -8.82 -14.84 5.88
CA VAL A 47 -8.65 -16.29 5.66
C VAL A 47 -7.42 -16.83 6.37
N GLU A 48 -7.31 -18.15 6.52
CA GLU A 48 -6.19 -18.81 7.22
C GLU A 48 -4.81 -18.38 6.70
N ASN A 49 -4.70 -18.09 5.39
CA ASN A 49 -3.44 -17.69 4.77
C ASN A 49 -2.80 -16.46 5.43
N ILE A 50 -3.59 -15.46 5.84
CA ILE A 50 -3.11 -14.26 6.54
C ILE A 50 -3.25 -14.39 8.07
N THR A 51 -4.30 -15.05 8.56
CA THR A 51 -4.55 -15.18 10.01
C THR A 51 -3.40 -15.89 10.72
N ARG A 52 -2.75 -16.86 10.08
CA ARG A 52 -1.55 -17.54 10.64
C ARG A 52 -0.37 -16.62 10.94
N PHE A 53 -0.33 -15.41 10.37
CA PHE A 53 0.70 -14.39 10.59
C PHE A 53 0.26 -13.29 11.58
N LYS A 54 -1.00 -13.31 12.06
CA LYS A 54 -1.49 -12.35 13.05
C LYS A 54 -0.59 -12.37 14.29
N ASN A 55 -0.12 -11.19 14.70
CA ASN A 55 0.80 -10.98 15.81
C ASN A 55 2.17 -11.65 15.66
N LYS A 56 2.58 -12.04 14.45
CA LYS A 56 3.90 -12.60 14.18
C LYS A 56 4.77 -11.62 13.39
N MET A 57 6.07 -11.90 13.39
CA MET A 57 7.02 -11.20 12.53
C MET A 57 6.64 -11.40 11.06
N PHE A 58 6.56 -10.31 10.32
CA PHE A 58 6.24 -10.27 8.90
C PHE A 58 7.13 -9.24 8.22
N ASP A 59 7.69 -9.60 7.08
CA ASP A 59 8.49 -8.70 6.27
C ASP A 59 7.77 -8.38 4.97
N LEU A 60 7.89 -7.14 4.51
CA LEU A 60 7.20 -6.69 3.31
C LEU A 60 8.05 -5.66 2.59
N GLN A 61 8.21 -5.85 1.28
CA GLN A 61 8.87 -4.91 0.39
C GLN A 61 7.83 -4.08 -0.35
N GLY A 62 8.00 -2.77 -0.44
CA GLY A 62 7.04 -1.92 -1.14
C GLY A 62 7.48 -0.47 -1.26
N TYR A 63 6.65 0.33 -1.89
CA TYR A 63 6.84 1.77 -2.05
C TYR A 63 6.17 2.53 -0.92
N ILE A 64 6.84 3.57 -0.42
CA ILE A 64 6.28 4.50 0.57
C ILE A 64 5.21 5.36 -0.11
N ILE A 65 3.99 5.31 0.42
CA ILE A 65 2.90 6.23 0.12
C ILE A 65 2.70 7.12 1.37
N PRO A 66 3.20 8.37 1.35
CA PRO A 66 3.14 9.26 2.49
C PRO A 66 1.70 9.72 2.76
N ILE A 67 1.28 9.66 4.01
CA ILE A 67 -0.05 10.12 4.47
C ILE A 67 -0.01 11.50 5.14
N LYS A 68 1.20 12.05 5.32
CA LYS A 68 1.46 13.38 5.87
C LYS A 68 2.64 13.99 5.13
N ASN A 69 2.59 15.32 4.95
CA ASN A 69 3.73 16.07 4.40
C ASN A 69 4.79 16.26 5.50
N SER A 70 5.83 15.44 5.47
CA SER A 70 6.95 15.46 6.42
C SER A 70 8.22 14.99 5.73
N GLN A 71 9.38 15.45 6.19
CA GLN A 71 10.68 14.98 5.68
C GLN A 71 11.02 13.57 6.18
N LYS A 72 10.50 13.20 7.36
CA LYS A 72 10.63 11.85 7.93
C LYS A 72 9.26 11.26 8.25
N HIS A 73 9.08 9.99 7.96
CA HIS A 73 7.82 9.27 8.10
C HIS A 73 7.97 8.15 9.13
N GLN A 74 7.17 8.23 10.19
CA GLN A 74 7.01 7.13 11.15
C GLN A 74 5.76 6.29 10.85
N LYS A 75 4.74 6.90 10.22
CA LYS A 75 3.54 6.22 9.72
C LYS A 75 3.33 6.54 8.25
N PHE A 76 3.09 5.52 7.44
CA PHE A 76 2.83 5.63 6.01
C PHE A 76 2.13 4.37 5.50
N LEU A 77 1.59 4.45 4.28
CA LEU A 77 1.05 3.28 3.59
C LEU A 77 2.15 2.66 2.73
N LEU A 78 2.17 1.33 2.64
CA LEU A 78 3.06 0.58 1.75
C LEU A 78 2.24 -0.02 0.61
N ALA A 79 2.72 0.12 -0.62
CA ALA A 79 2.05 -0.35 -1.83
C ALA A 79 2.99 -1.16 -2.74
N THR A 80 2.41 -1.94 -3.66
CA THR A 80 3.14 -2.68 -4.70
C THR A 80 3.57 -1.82 -5.88
N LEU A 81 3.02 -0.61 -6.01
CA LEU A 81 3.30 0.32 -7.09
C LEU A 81 3.85 1.64 -6.54
N PRO A 82 4.72 2.36 -7.29
CA PRO A 82 5.20 3.66 -6.88
C PRO A 82 4.08 4.70 -6.82
N ILE A 83 4.29 5.76 -6.02
CA ILE A 83 3.28 6.80 -5.75
C ILE A 83 2.71 7.45 -7.02
N ASN A 84 3.53 7.61 -8.07
CA ASN A 84 3.12 8.17 -9.35
C ASN A 84 2.14 7.29 -10.14
N GLN A 85 1.97 6.04 -9.73
CA GLN A 85 1.03 5.07 -10.27
C GLN A 85 -0.04 4.66 -9.23
N CYS A 86 -0.05 5.31 -8.06
CA CYS A 86 -0.97 4.98 -6.98
C CYS A 86 -2.44 5.29 -7.31
N TYR A 87 -2.73 6.13 -8.30
CA TYR A 87 -4.10 6.31 -8.83
C TYR A 87 -4.70 4.96 -9.32
N PHE A 88 -3.85 4.02 -9.73
CA PHE A 88 -4.28 2.68 -10.15
C PHE A 88 -4.42 1.70 -8.97
N CYS A 89 -4.03 2.07 -7.75
CA CYS A 89 -4.28 1.26 -6.56
C CYS A 89 -5.78 1.20 -6.29
N GLY A 90 -6.35 -0.01 -6.29
CA GLY A 90 -7.78 -0.25 -6.10
C GLY A 90 -8.62 -0.33 -7.38
N GLN A 91 -8.11 0.08 -8.54
CA GLN A 91 -8.73 -0.21 -9.84
C GLN A 91 -8.24 -1.58 -10.34
N ASN A 92 -9.11 -2.40 -10.91
CA ASN A 92 -8.75 -3.70 -11.52
C ASN A 92 -8.04 -4.71 -10.59
N GLY A 93 -8.34 -4.73 -9.29
CA GLY A 93 -7.82 -5.76 -8.37
C GLY A 93 -6.41 -5.49 -7.83
N VAL A 94 -5.91 -4.26 -7.91
CA VAL A 94 -4.61 -3.86 -7.34
C VAL A 94 -4.69 -3.85 -5.79
N PRO A 95 -3.68 -4.44 -5.09
CA PRO A 95 -3.80 -4.91 -3.71
C PRO A 95 -3.96 -3.81 -2.66
N ILE A 96 -4.50 -4.27 -1.52
CA ILE A 96 -4.65 -3.55 -0.26
C ILE A 96 -3.34 -2.85 0.12
N MET A 97 -3.43 -1.55 0.42
CA MET A 97 -2.31 -0.84 1.03
C MET A 97 -2.16 -1.27 2.49
N VAL A 98 -0.92 -1.47 2.93
CA VAL A 98 -0.62 -1.88 4.31
C VAL A 98 -0.15 -0.67 5.10
N MET A 99 -0.74 -0.42 6.27
CA MET A 99 -0.24 0.63 7.16
C MET A 99 1.07 0.17 7.81
N ILE A 100 2.11 0.99 7.73
CA ILE A 100 3.39 0.74 8.39
C ILE A 100 3.57 1.73 9.52
N GLU A 101 3.89 1.22 10.70
CA GLU A 101 4.30 2.02 11.86
C GLU A 101 5.74 1.65 12.24
N MET A 102 6.68 2.53 11.92
CA MET A 102 8.10 2.34 12.17
C MET A 102 8.46 2.60 13.63
N GLU A 103 9.41 1.85 14.18
CA GLU A 103 10.01 2.21 15.47
C GLU A 103 10.71 3.57 15.39
N ASN A 104 11.45 3.80 14.30
CA ASN A 104 12.17 5.05 14.05
C ASN A 104 11.75 5.65 12.70
N ALA A 105 11.51 6.96 12.66
CA ALA A 105 11.10 7.63 11.44
C ALA A 105 12.19 7.58 10.36
N ILE A 106 11.80 7.29 9.11
CA ILE A 106 12.70 7.19 7.96
C ILE A 106 12.48 8.31 6.95
N ALA A 107 13.51 8.67 6.18
CA ALA A 107 13.35 9.60 5.07
C ALA A 107 12.50 9.01 3.95
N PHE A 108 11.81 9.86 3.19
CA PHE A 108 11.13 9.43 1.97
C PHE A 108 12.13 8.93 0.92
N THR A 109 11.72 7.93 0.15
CA THR A 109 12.39 7.49 -1.07
C THR A 109 11.36 7.03 -2.09
N ASP A 110 11.66 7.26 -3.37
CA ASP A 110 10.89 6.77 -4.52
C ASP A 110 11.23 5.31 -4.88
N LYS A 111 12.25 4.72 -4.25
CA LYS A 111 12.65 3.32 -4.41
C LYS A 111 11.87 2.41 -3.46
N PRO A 112 11.71 1.12 -3.79
CA PRO A 112 11.19 0.16 -2.84
C PRO A 112 12.04 0.08 -1.58
N ILE A 113 11.39 0.02 -0.42
CA ILE A 113 12.00 -0.31 0.87
C ILE A 113 11.57 -1.71 1.30
N ARG A 114 12.33 -2.36 2.17
CA ARG A 114 11.86 -3.57 2.87
C ARG A 114 11.82 -3.35 4.36
N VAL A 115 10.64 -3.55 4.94
CA VAL A 115 10.41 -3.42 6.37
C VAL A 115 10.11 -4.77 7.00
N LYS A 116 10.41 -4.92 8.28
CA LYS A 116 10.06 -6.09 9.07
C LYS A 116 9.54 -5.66 10.44
N GLY A 117 8.39 -6.19 10.85
CA GLY A 117 7.72 -5.86 12.11
C GLY A 117 6.63 -6.87 12.45
N ILE A 118 5.68 -6.49 13.29
CA ILE A 118 4.58 -7.35 13.75
C ILE A 118 3.33 -7.08 12.91
N LEU A 119 2.82 -8.11 12.24
CA LEU A 119 1.58 -8.00 11.46
C LEU A 119 0.35 -7.96 12.37
N LYS A 120 -0.50 -6.96 12.18
CA LYS A 120 -1.76 -6.74 12.90
C LYS A 120 -2.91 -6.73 11.90
N LEU A 121 -4.04 -7.26 12.36
CA LEU A 121 -5.29 -7.34 11.63
C LEU A 121 -6.36 -6.64 12.48
N THR A 122 -7.08 -5.68 11.90
CA THR A 122 -8.08 -4.84 12.59
C THR A 122 -9.43 -4.92 11.89
N ASN A 123 -10.51 -5.02 12.64
CA ASN A 123 -11.86 -5.20 12.08
C ASN A 123 -12.62 -3.87 11.92
N ASP A 124 -11.90 -2.79 11.63
CA ASP A 124 -12.47 -1.46 11.41
C ASP A 124 -12.99 -1.32 9.98
N ASN A 125 -13.83 -0.31 9.73
CA ASN A 125 -14.30 0.01 8.38
C ASN A 125 -13.11 0.40 7.48
N ALA A 126 -12.82 -0.47 6.51
CA ALA A 126 -11.68 -0.40 5.60
C ALA A 126 -11.69 0.85 4.70
N THR A 127 -12.83 1.54 4.63
CA THR A 127 -12.94 2.85 3.97
C THR A 127 -12.08 3.90 4.66
N TYR A 128 -11.92 3.82 5.99
CA TYR A 128 -11.25 4.84 6.79
C TYR A 128 -9.88 4.38 7.33
N GLN A 129 -9.69 3.08 7.51
CA GLN A 129 -8.48 2.52 8.08
C GLN A 129 -8.05 1.25 7.35
N PRO A 130 -6.78 1.12 6.93
CA PRO A 130 -6.29 -0.12 6.35
C PRO A 130 -6.47 -1.30 7.32
N PRO A 131 -7.04 -2.43 6.85
CA PRO A 131 -7.33 -3.58 7.70
C PRO A 131 -6.08 -4.37 8.10
N VAL A 132 -4.93 -4.09 7.47
CA VAL A 132 -3.66 -4.73 7.75
C VAL A 132 -2.62 -3.67 8.07
N SER A 133 -1.88 -3.88 9.16
CA SER A 133 -0.75 -3.05 9.51
C SER A 133 0.46 -3.88 9.94
N ILE A 134 1.65 -3.29 9.81
CA ILE A 134 2.90 -3.82 10.36
C ILE A 134 3.43 -2.77 11.34
N VAL A 135 3.44 -3.13 12.62
CA VAL A 135 3.85 -2.24 13.72
C VAL A 135 5.22 -2.63 14.27
N ASN A 136 5.88 -1.72 14.98
CA ASN A 136 7.26 -1.87 15.43
C ASN A 136 8.18 -2.24 14.26
N ALA A 137 7.95 -1.60 13.12
CA ALA A 137 8.66 -1.92 11.89
C ALA A 137 10.07 -1.33 11.90
N LYS A 138 11.02 -2.12 11.40
CA LYS A 138 12.40 -1.71 11.13
C LYS A 138 12.70 -1.85 9.65
N LEU A 139 13.51 -0.94 9.13
CA LEU A 139 14.08 -1.08 7.79
C LEU A 139 15.10 -2.23 7.86
N ILE A 140 15.01 -3.16 6.92
CA ILE A 140 15.97 -4.27 6.80
C ILE A 140 16.80 -4.19 5.52
N ILE A 141 16.34 -3.40 4.53
CA ILE A 141 17.08 -2.99 3.33
C ILE A 141 16.42 -1.74 2.74
#